data_AF-A0A952T9E6-F1
#
_entry.id   AF-A0A952T9E6-F1
#
_cell.length_a   1.000
_cell.length_b   1.000
_cell.length_c   1.000
_cell.angle_alpha   90.00
_cell.angle_beta   90.00
_cell.angle_gamma   90.00
#
_symmetry.space_group_name_H-M   'P 1'
#
loop_
_entity.id
_entity.type
_entity.pdbx_description
1 polymer ?
#
loop_
_entity_poly.entity_id
_entity_poly.type
_entity_poly.pdbx_seq_one_letter_code
_entity_poly.pdbx_strand_id
1 'polypeptide(L)' 'MSNKTRNIIKGIAVLLVLLAVMMQMQWVLIPALVAYKFWMVVIAFALTLIASR' A
#
# COMPACT_ATOMS: atom_id res chain seq x y z
N MET A 1 2.64 12.76 -15.83
CA MET A 1 2.21 12.79 -14.41
C MET A 1 2.90 13.95 -13.74
N SER A 2 2.18 14.86 -13.07
CA SER A 2 2.85 15.95 -12.34
C SER A 2 3.67 15.40 -11.17
N ASN A 3 4.75 16.08 -10.78
CA ASN A 3 5.53 15.71 -9.59
C ASN A 3 4.65 15.58 -8.35
N LYS A 4 3.61 16.42 -8.24
CA LYS A 4 2.62 16.37 -7.17
C LYS A 4 1.84 15.06 -7.17
N THR A 5 1.28 14.67 -8.31
CA THR A 5 0.53 13.41 -8.44
C THR A 5 1.42 12.20 -8.14
N ARG A 6 2.66 12.21 -8.62
CA ARG A 6 3.64 11.12 -8.39
C ARG A 6 3.93 10.92 -6.90
N ASN A 7 4.18 12.00 -6.18
CA ASN A 7 4.40 11.95 -4.74
C ASN A 7 3.17 11.46 -3.97
N ILE A 8 1.96 11.85 -4.39
CA ILE A 8 0.72 11.36 -3.78
C ILE A 8 0.60 9.84 -3.97
N ILE A 9 0.83 9.31 -5.18
CA ILE A 9 0.76 7.86 -5.42
C ILE A 9 1.82 7.11 -4.60
N LYS A 10 3.06 7.60 -4.53
CA LYS A 10 4.10 7.01 -3.67
C LYS A 10 3.68 7.01 -2.20
N GLY A 11 3.12 8.11 -1.71
CA GLY A 11 2.61 8.21 -0.34
C GLY A 11 1.52 7.18 -0.05
N ILE A 12 0.53 7.05 -0.94
CA ILE A 12 -0.55 6.06 -0.80
C ILE A 12 0.02 4.64 -0.81
N ALA A 13 0.95 4.33 -1.71
CA ALA A 13 1.58 3.01 -1.76
C ALA A 13 2.32 2.66 -0.46
N VAL A 14 3.06 3.61 0.11
CA VAL A 14 3.75 3.42 1.40
C VAL A 14 2.75 3.19 2.53
N LEU A 15 1.66 3.96 2.58
CA LEU A 15 0.61 3.80 3.59
C LEU A 15 -0.06 2.42 3.52
N LEU A 16 -0.33 1.91 2.31
CA LEU A 16 -0.90 0.57 2.13
C LEU A 16 0.02 -0.53 2.64
N VAL A 17 1.33 -0.42 2.39
CA VAL A 17 2.32 -1.38 2.90
C VAL A 17 2.43 -1.30 4.42
N LEU A 18 2.49 -0.10 4.99
CA LEU A 18 2.52 0.09 6.44
C LEU A 18 1.30 -0.54 7.12
N LEU A 19 0.10 -0.31 6.58
CA LEU A 19 -1.12 -0.94 7.08
C LEU A 19 -1.03 -2.47 7.02
N ALA A 20 -0.57 -3.03 5.90
CA ALA A 20 -0.40 -4.47 5.76
C ALA A 20 0.59 -5.04 6.79
N VAL A 21 1.69 -4.34 7.07
CA VAL A 21 2.68 -4.73 8.09
C VAL A 21 2.09 -4.68 9.50
N MET A 22 1.37 -3.60 9.84
CA MET A 22 0.69 -3.49 11.14
C MET A 22 -0.34 -4.61 11.34
N MET A 23 -1.05 -4.99 10.28
CA MET A 23 -1.97 -6.13 10.29
C MET A 23 -1.27 -7.50 10.35
N GLN A 24 -0.01 -7.60 9.92
CA GLN A 24 0.78 -8.82 10.07
C GLN A 24 1.28 -8.97 11.51
N MET A 25 1.71 -7.86 12.12
CA MET A 25 2.17 -7.77 13.52
C MET A 25 1.03 -7.88 14.55
N GLN A 26 -0.22 -8.06 14.11
CA GLN A 26 -1.42 -8.09 14.96
C GLN A 26 -1.65 -6.79 15.76
N TRP A 27 -1.01 -5.68 15.38
CA TRP A 27 -1.25 -4.37 16.00
C TRP A 27 -2.58 -3.77 15.55
N VAL A 28 -3.04 -4.15 14.36
CA VAL A 28 -4.32 -3.72 13.78
C VAL A 28 -5.04 -4.96 13.23
N LEU A 29 -6.29 -5.17 13.64
CA LEU A 29 -7.12 -6.30 13.21
C LEU A 29 -8.34 -5.78 12.46
N ILE A 30 -8.32 -5.93 11.14
CA ILE A 30 -9.46 -5.62 10.26
C ILE A 30 -9.88 -6.93 9.58
N PRO A 31 -10.88 -7.65 10.13
CA PRO A 31 -11.26 -8.99 9.67
C PRO A 31 -11.52 -9.08 8.16
N ALA A 32 -12.20 -8.08 7.60
CA ALA A 32 -12.51 -8.00 6.17
C ALA A 32 -11.27 -7.91 5.27
N LEU A 33 -10.14 -7.42 5.77
CA LEU A 33 -8.90 -7.26 5.00
C LEU A 33 -7.90 -8.40 5.23
N VAL A 34 -8.16 -9.31 6.18
CA VAL A 34 -7.21 -10.38 6.56
C VAL A 34 -6.88 -11.30 5.38
N ALA A 35 -7.87 -11.67 4.58
CA ALA A 35 -7.67 -12.52 3.40
C ALA A 35 -7.00 -11.78 2.23
N TYR A 36 -7.01 -10.45 2.24
CA TYR A 36 -6.53 -9.62 1.12
C TYR A 36 -5.19 -8.93 1.38
N LYS A 37 -4.54 -9.21 2.53
CA LYS A 37 -3.24 -8.59 2.88
C LYS A 37 -2.18 -8.76 1.79
N PHE A 38 -2.12 -9.95 1.17
CA PHE A 38 -1.20 -10.21 0.07
C PHE A 38 -1.48 -9.29 -1.13
N TRP A 39 -2.74 -9.21 -1.56
CA TRP A 39 -3.15 -8.38 -2.69
C TRP A 39 -2.98 -6.89 -2.43
N MET A 40 -3.11 -6.44 -1.18
CA MET A 40 -2.79 -5.05 -0.80
C MET A 40 -1.33 -4.70 -1.10
N VAL A 41 -0.39 -5.60 -0.79
CA VAL A 41 1.04 -5.39 -1.06
C VAL A 41 1.32 -5.43 -2.58
N VAL A 42 0.67 -6.33 -3.32
CA VAL A 42 0.78 -6.38 -4.80
C VAL A 42 0.32 -5.06 -5.43
N ILE A 43 -0.83 -4.52 -5.01
CA ILE A 43 -1.34 -3.23 -5.51
C ILE A 43 -0.39 -2.10 -5.13
N ALA A 44 0.11 -2.07 -3.89
CA ALA A 44 1.06 -1.05 -3.47
C ALA A 44 2.34 -1.09 -4.31
N PHE A 45 2.87 -2.27 -4.63
CA PHE A 45 4.01 -2.42 -5.52
C PHE A 45 3.70 -1.97 -6.96
N ALA A 46 2.53 -2.29 -7.50
CA ALA A 46 2.12 -1.78 -8.81
C ALA A 46 2.04 -0.25 -8.83
N LEU A 47 1.52 0.37 -7.77
CA LEU A 47 1.45 1.83 -7.62
C LEU A 47 2.85 2.47 -7.57
N THR A 48 3.82 1.86 -6.87
CA THR A 48 5.20 2.38 -6.86
C THR A 48 5.84 2.27 -8.23
N LEU A 49 5.61 1.19 -8.97
CA LEU A 49 6.10 1.04 -10.35
C LEU A 49 5.54 2.12 -11.27
N ILE A 50 4.23 2.37 -11.22
CA ILE A 50 3.60 3.44 -12.02
C ILE A 50 4.17 4.81 -11.64
N ALA A 51 4.40 5.05 -10.35
CA ALA A 51 4.96 6.30 -9.87
C ALA A 51 6.49 6.40 -10.01
N SER A 52 7.17 5.37 -10.52
CA SER A 52 8.63 5.36 -10.74
C SER A 52 9.02 5.83 -12.14
N ARG A 53 8.20 5.52 -13.15
CA ARG A 53 8.30 6.05 -14.51
C ARG A 53 7.77 7.46 -14.58
#